data_AF-A0A317GS10-F1
#
_entry.id   AF-A0A317GS10-F1
#
_cell.length_a   1.000
_cell.length_b   1.000
_cell.length_c   1.000
_cell.angle_alpha   90.00
_cell.angle_beta   90.00
_cell.angle_gamma   90.00
#
_symmetry.space_group_name_H-M   'P 1'
#
loop_
_entity.id
_entity.type
_entity.pdbx_description
1 polymer ?
#
loop_
_entity_poly.entity_id
_entity_poly.type
_entity_poly.pdbx_seq_one_letter_code
_entity_poly.pdbx_strand_id
1 'polypeptide(L)'
;MSTPNKKDKEALGKGIRSLLQSIDSDLKTSAGDLKHNVVEAATSVMRVPLDQIETNPRQPRHDFDETALNELASSIRIHDIIQPITIAKLPTGKYRLISGERRLRAARIAGLKDIPAYTRQANDQQLLELALLENLQREDLNAMEIALSYKRMMDELNHTQEQVAERMGKERSTVANYIRLLKLPPDIQVAVRSNELSMGHARALINVDTVDKQLYLFREIKNKALSVRQTEELVRKLYKTQTPVKDSVKPTLPPAFKKIE
;
A
#
# COMPACT_ATOMS: atom_id res chain seq x y z
N MET A 1 64.52 -28.04 5.08
CA MET A 1 63.22 -27.67 5.68
C MET A 1 63.43 -26.38 6.47
N SER A 2 63.05 -25.23 5.92
CA SER A 2 63.17 -23.94 6.61
C SER A 2 61.79 -23.52 7.11
N THR A 3 61.63 -23.45 8.42
CA THR A 3 60.43 -22.96 9.10
C THR A 3 60.30 -21.44 8.90
N PRO A 4 59.12 -20.91 8.52
CA PRO A 4 58.95 -19.47 8.38
C PRO A 4 58.86 -18.80 9.77
N ASN A 5 59.51 -17.64 9.85
CA ASN A 5 59.75 -16.84 11.04
C ASN A 5 58.45 -16.31 11.65
N LYS A 6 58.31 -16.46 12.98
CA LYS A 6 57.09 -16.15 13.75
C LYS A 6 56.79 -14.65 13.88
N LYS A 7 57.73 -13.78 13.48
CA LYS A 7 57.64 -12.31 13.62
C LYS A 7 56.80 -11.59 12.54
N ASP A 8 56.62 -12.18 11.36
CA ASP A 8 55.90 -11.50 10.26
C ASP A 8 54.37 -11.69 10.31
N LYS A 9 53.89 -12.71 11.03
CA LYS A 9 52.44 -12.91 11.27
C LYS A 9 51.86 -11.94 12.31
N GLU A 10 52.67 -11.41 13.22
CA GLU A 10 52.22 -10.42 14.22
C GLU A 10 52.15 -9.00 13.66
N ALA A 11 52.89 -8.69 12.59
CA ALA A 11 52.88 -7.36 11.97
C ALA A 11 51.63 -7.11 11.10
N LEU A 12 51.17 -8.12 10.34
CA LEU A 12 49.93 -8.02 9.54
C LEU A 12 48.66 -7.95 10.42
N GLY A 13 48.70 -8.54 11.61
CA GLY A 13 47.55 -8.58 12.52
C GLY A 13 47.26 -7.26 13.25
N LYS A 14 48.24 -6.35 13.34
CA LYS A 14 48.08 -5.06 14.04
C LYS A 14 47.40 -4.00 13.17
N GLY A 15 47.73 -3.94 11.88
CA GLY A 15 47.12 -2.99 10.94
C GLY A 15 45.63 -3.28 10.68
N ILE A 16 45.27 -4.55 10.50
CA ILE A 16 43.89 -4.97 10.24
C ILE A 16 43.02 -4.84 11.51
N ARG A 17 43.58 -5.09 12.71
CA ARG A 17 42.88 -4.84 13.98
C ARG A 17 42.63 -3.36 14.26
N SER A 18 43.54 -2.48 13.85
CA SER A 18 43.35 -1.02 13.97
C SER A 18 42.19 -0.53 13.09
N LEU A 19 42.09 -1.05 11.86
CA LEU A 19 40.98 -0.75 10.94
C LEU A 19 39.65 -1.35 11.42
N LEU A 20 39.65 -2.56 11.99
CA LEU A 20 38.44 -3.15 12.58
C LEU A 20 37.99 -2.42 13.85
N GLN A 21 38.92 -1.92 14.67
CA GLN A 21 38.57 -1.10 15.83
C GLN A 21 38.04 0.28 15.45
N SER A 22 38.54 0.91 14.38
CA SER A 22 37.98 2.18 13.86
C SER A 22 36.58 1.98 13.27
N ILE A 23 36.36 0.89 12.53
CA ILE A 23 35.02 0.57 11.97
C ILE A 23 34.02 0.28 13.10
N ASP A 24 34.44 -0.46 14.14
CA ASP A 24 33.59 -0.82 15.27
C ASP A 24 33.34 0.37 16.22
N SER A 25 34.24 1.37 16.26
CA SER A 25 34.02 2.63 16.99
C SER A 25 33.16 3.62 16.23
N ASP A 26 33.29 3.73 14.90
CA ASP A 26 32.39 4.54 14.05
C ASP A 26 30.96 3.96 13.98
N LEU A 27 30.83 2.63 14.04
CA LEU A 27 29.53 1.94 14.15
C LEU A 27 28.92 2.09 15.55
N LYS A 28 29.72 2.19 16.62
CA LYS A 28 29.22 2.35 18.00
C LYS A 28 28.85 3.78 18.34
N THR A 29 29.54 4.79 17.81
CA THR A 29 29.21 6.21 18.02
C THR A 29 28.03 6.69 17.16
N SER A 30 27.78 6.04 16.01
CA SER A 30 26.69 6.44 15.11
C SER A 30 25.41 5.58 15.22
N ALA A 31 25.46 4.40 15.84
CA ALA A 31 24.29 3.51 15.94
C ALA A 31 23.73 3.34 17.36
N GLY A 32 24.44 3.80 18.41
CA GLY A 32 24.01 3.66 19.81
C GLY A 32 23.19 4.84 20.33
N ASP A 33 23.74 6.06 20.23
CA ASP A 33 23.11 7.26 20.81
C ASP A 33 21.96 7.84 19.98
N LEU A 34 21.93 7.56 18.68
CA LEU A 34 20.79 7.91 17.81
C LEU A 34 19.58 7.00 18.03
N LYS A 35 19.73 5.84 18.70
CA LYS A 35 18.62 4.90 18.94
C LYS A 35 17.82 5.20 20.21
N HIS A 36 18.41 5.84 21.23
CA HIS A 36 17.63 6.18 22.44
C HIS A 36 16.95 7.54 22.36
N ASN A 37 17.61 8.58 21.81
CA ASN A 37 16.98 9.90 21.68
C ASN A 37 15.85 9.95 20.63
N VAL A 38 15.93 9.13 19.58
CA VAL A 38 14.90 9.10 18.51
C VAL A 38 13.69 8.25 18.91
N VAL A 39 13.87 7.25 19.78
CA VAL A 39 12.78 6.39 20.26
C VAL A 39 12.01 7.04 21.42
N GLU A 40 12.65 7.83 22.30
CA GLU A 40 11.92 8.60 23.32
C GLU A 40 11.08 9.74 22.72
N ALA A 41 11.56 10.39 21.65
CA ALA A 41 10.81 11.45 20.98
C ALA A 41 9.53 10.95 20.26
N ALA A 42 9.45 9.66 19.92
CA ALA A 42 8.34 9.06 19.17
C ALA A 42 7.07 8.78 20.00
N THR A 43 7.12 8.96 21.33
CA THR A 43 6.00 8.62 22.24
C THR A 43 5.61 9.75 23.19
N SER A 44 6.09 10.98 22.96
CA SER A 44 5.65 12.13 23.74
C SER A 44 4.22 12.55 23.35
N VAL A 45 3.29 12.48 24.30
CA VAL A 45 1.95 13.07 24.15
C VAL A 45 2.08 14.56 24.42
N MET A 46 1.71 15.40 23.45
CA MET A 46 1.68 16.85 23.61
C MET A 46 0.26 17.37 23.46
N ARG A 47 -0.10 18.43 24.20
CA ARG A 47 -1.37 19.12 23.98
C ARG A 47 -1.22 20.10 22.82
N VAL A 48 -2.15 20.04 21.87
CA VAL A 48 -2.12 20.87 20.67
C VAL A 48 -3.43 21.66 20.56
N PRO A 49 -3.37 22.99 20.29
CA PRO A 49 -4.56 23.80 20.08
C PRO A 49 -5.38 23.30 18.88
N LEU A 50 -6.71 23.23 19.02
CA LEU A 50 -7.57 22.71 17.95
C LEU A 50 -7.49 23.55 16.67
N ASP A 51 -7.22 24.86 16.80
CA ASP A 51 -7.10 25.81 15.69
C ASP A 51 -5.84 25.58 14.83
N GLN A 52 -4.86 24.86 15.38
CA GLN A 52 -3.64 24.48 14.68
C GLN A 52 -3.76 23.14 13.97
N ILE A 53 -4.87 22.41 14.12
CA ILE A 53 -5.07 21.07 13.55
C ILE A 53 -5.98 21.13 12.33
N GLU A 54 -5.40 20.86 11.17
CA GLU A 54 -6.07 20.76 9.88
C GLU A 54 -6.50 19.31 9.60
N THR A 55 -7.77 19.12 9.25
CA THR A 55 -8.31 17.81 8.84
C THR A 55 -7.89 17.47 7.41
N ASN A 56 -7.63 16.19 7.13
CA ASN A 56 -7.31 15.75 5.78
C ASN A 56 -8.60 15.63 4.93
N PRO A 57 -8.76 16.39 3.83
CA PRO A 57 -9.95 16.35 2.99
C PRO A 57 -10.14 15.03 2.22
N ARG A 58 -9.15 14.13 2.22
CA ARG A 58 -9.21 12.81 1.55
C ARG A 58 -9.60 11.66 2.49
N GLN A 59 -10.14 11.92 3.69
CA GLN A 59 -10.57 10.83 4.56
C GLN A 59 -11.90 10.21 4.10
N PRO A 60 -11.98 8.88 3.91
CA PRO A 60 -13.10 8.22 3.24
C PRO A 60 -14.39 8.09 4.07
N ARG A 61 -14.41 8.48 5.34
CA ARG A 61 -15.64 8.48 6.16
C ARG A 61 -16.29 9.85 6.12
N HIS A 62 -17.35 9.98 5.32
CA HIS A 62 -18.16 11.19 5.25
C HIS A 62 -19.42 11.11 6.15
N ASP A 63 -19.91 9.91 6.46
CA ASP A 63 -21.09 9.71 7.30
C ASP A 63 -20.70 9.49 8.76
N PHE A 64 -20.90 10.52 9.57
CA PHE A 64 -20.81 10.43 11.02
C PHE A 64 -22.21 10.49 11.60
N ASP A 65 -22.57 9.48 12.38
CA ASP A 65 -23.78 9.52 13.19
C ASP A 65 -23.66 10.62 14.25
N GLU A 66 -24.49 11.66 14.11
CA GLU A 66 -24.48 12.85 14.98
C GLU A 66 -24.84 12.50 16.42
N THR A 67 -25.67 11.48 16.65
CA THR A 67 -26.07 11.08 17.99
C THR A 67 -24.88 10.51 18.77
N ALA A 68 -24.17 9.54 18.17
CA ALA A 68 -22.95 8.96 18.73
C ALA A 68 -21.80 9.98 18.87
N LEU A 69 -21.78 11.06 18.06
CA LEU A 69 -20.79 12.12 18.17
C LEU A 69 -21.06 13.04 19.38
N ASN A 70 -22.34 13.35 19.65
CA ASN A 70 -22.75 14.17 20.79
C ASN A 70 -22.57 13.44 22.13
N GLU A 71 -22.80 12.12 22.17
CA GLU A 71 -22.48 11.29 23.32
C GLU A 71 -20.97 11.31 23.62
N LEU A 72 -20.14 11.14 22.59
CA LEU A 72 -18.69 11.22 22.73
C LEU A 72 -18.24 12.62 23.17
N ALA A 73 -18.85 13.68 22.65
CA ALA A 73 -18.55 15.06 23.07
C ALA A 73 -18.90 15.30 24.55
N SER A 74 -20.02 14.75 25.02
CA SER A 74 -20.43 14.83 26.42
C SER A 74 -19.44 14.09 27.33
N SER A 75 -18.98 12.91 26.91
CA SER A 75 -17.93 12.16 27.62
C SER A 75 -16.59 12.91 27.64
N ILE A 76 -16.16 13.48 26.51
CA ILE A 76 -14.91 14.23 26.39
C ILE A 76 -14.96 15.52 27.23
N ARG A 77 -16.12 16.16 27.36
CA ARG A 77 -16.27 17.35 28.23
C ARG A 77 -16.00 17.04 29.71
N ILE A 78 -16.35 15.83 30.17
CA ILE A 78 -16.19 15.42 31.57
C ILE A 78 -14.80 14.84 31.83
N HIS A 79 -14.31 13.98 30.93
CA HIS A 79 -13.12 13.15 31.16
C HIS A 79 -11.89 13.54 30.33
N ASP A 80 -11.99 14.61 29.53
CA ASP A 80 -11.03 14.95 28.47
C ASP A 80 -10.84 13.78 27.47
N ILE A 81 -9.99 13.96 26.47
CA ILE A 81 -9.63 12.89 25.55
C ILE A 81 -8.66 11.92 26.23
N ILE A 82 -9.16 10.76 26.62
CA ILE A 82 -8.35 9.68 27.21
C ILE A 82 -7.35 9.11 26.19
N GLN A 83 -7.79 8.93 24.94
CA GLN A 83 -6.95 8.36 23.88
C GLN A 83 -6.48 9.45 22.90
N PRO A 84 -5.19 9.84 22.93
CA PRO A 84 -4.68 10.94 22.11
C PRO A 84 -4.92 10.72 20.61
N ILE A 85 -5.08 11.82 19.88
CA ILE A 85 -5.17 11.80 18.42
C ILE A 85 -3.78 11.72 17.79
N THR A 86 -3.69 11.40 16.50
CA THR A 86 -2.40 11.35 15.80
C THR A 86 -2.33 12.46 14.78
N ILE A 87 -1.27 13.27 14.85
CA ILE A 87 -1.07 14.44 13.99
C ILE A 87 0.33 14.42 13.36
N ALA A 88 0.47 15.01 12.17
CA ALA A 88 1.75 15.25 11.50
C ALA A 88 2.08 16.74 11.57
N LYS A 89 3.34 17.09 11.84
CA LYS A 89 3.78 18.49 11.77
C LYS A 89 3.94 18.95 10.31
N LEU A 90 3.34 20.08 9.94
CA LEU A 90 3.47 20.69 8.61
C LEU A 90 4.65 21.67 8.56
N PRO A 91 5.26 21.90 7.37
CA PRO A 91 6.29 22.92 7.18
C PRO A 91 5.82 24.34 7.55
N THR A 92 4.51 24.60 7.48
CA THR A 92 3.88 25.87 7.83
C THR A 92 3.76 26.11 9.34
N GLY A 93 4.20 25.17 10.17
CA GLY A 93 4.10 25.24 11.63
C GLY A 93 2.77 24.75 12.21
N LYS A 94 1.78 24.45 11.36
CA LYS A 94 0.51 23.82 11.75
C LYS A 94 0.63 22.30 11.83
N TYR A 95 -0.44 21.63 12.24
CA TYR A 95 -0.54 20.18 12.32
C TYR A 95 -1.61 19.65 11.38
N ARG A 96 -1.37 18.49 10.78
CA ARG A 96 -2.34 17.75 9.98
C ARG A 96 -2.83 16.54 10.74
N LEU A 97 -4.14 16.35 10.85
CA LEU A 97 -4.72 15.14 11.42
C LEU A 97 -4.41 13.93 10.54
N ILE A 98 -3.82 12.89 11.15
CA ILE A 98 -3.64 11.57 10.54
C ILE A 98 -4.79 10.65 10.94
N SER A 99 -5.10 10.59 12.25
CA SER A 99 -6.12 9.69 12.80
C SER A 99 -6.80 10.30 14.03
N GLY A 100 -8.06 9.92 14.25
CA GLY A 100 -8.87 10.39 15.39
C GLY A 100 -9.89 11.48 15.05
N GLU A 101 -10.38 11.55 13.81
CA GLU A 101 -11.29 12.61 13.36
C GLU A 101 -12.56 12.75 14.20
N ARG A 102 -13.17 11.62 14.62
CA ARG A 102 -14.34 11.64 15.53
C ARG A 102 -14.02 12.32 16.85
N ARG A 103 -12.84 12.10 17.41
CA ARG A 103 -12.42 12.70 18.68
C ARG A 103 -12.12 14.19 18.49
N LEU A 104 -11.48 14.58 17.38
CA LEU A 104 -11.26 15.99 17.05
C LEU A 104 -12.59 16.75 16.91
N ARG A 105 -13.56 16.19 16.18
CA ARG A 105 -14.89 16.79 16.02
C ARG A 105 -15.66 16.85 17.34
N ALA A 106 -15.68 15.76 18.09
CA ALA A 106 -16.31 15.72 19.41
C ALA A 106 -15.66 16.70 20.40
N ALA A 107 -14.35 16.91 20.33
CA ALA A 107 -13.65 17.90 21.15
C ALA A 107 -13.99 19.34 20.78
N ARG A 108 -14.20 19.64 19.48
CA ARG A 108 -14.74 20.94 19.03
C ARG A 108 -16.14 21.17 19.60
N ILE A 109 -17.02 20.16 19.54
CA ILE A 109 -18.37 20.22 20.10
C ILE A 109 -18.34 20.33 21.63
N ALA A 110 -17.40 19.66 22.29
CA ALA A 110 -17.19 19.72 23.73
C ALA A 110 -16.72 21.12 24.21
N GLY A 111 -16.12 21.92 23.31
CA GLY A 111 -15.64 23.27 23.59
C GLY A 111 -14.20 23.31 24.13
N LEU A 112 -13.39 22.27 23.87
CA LEU A 112 -12.00 22.22 24.30
C LEU A 112 -11.12 23.18 23.47
N LYS A 113 -10.11 23.77 24.12
CA LYS A 113 -9.13 24.69 23.48
C LYS A 113 -7.91 23.97 22.92
N ASP A 114 -7.49 22.91 23.59
CA ASP A 114 -6.39 22.04 23.19
C ASP A 114 -6.76 20.57 23.44
N ILE A 115 -6.06 19.65 22.78
CA ILE A 115 -6.28 18.21 22.91
C ILE A 115 -4.95 17.45 22.93
N PRO A 116 -4.86 16.33 23.66
CA PRO A 116 -3.69 15.48 23.64
C PRO A 116 -3.51 14.82 22.27
N ALA A 117 -2.31 14.90 21.73
CA ALA A 117 -1.95 14.38 20.43
C ALA A 117 -0.54 13.78 20.42
N TYR A 118 -0.37 12.71 19.66
CA TYR A 118 0.92 12.18 19.24
C TYR A 118 1.39 12.93 17.99
N THR A 119 2.55 13.57 18.06
CA THR A 119 3.17 14.23 16.90
C THR A 119 4.07 13.25 16.18
N ARG A 120 3.65 12.87 14.97
CA ARG A 120 4.50 12.15 14.02
C ARG A 120 5.46 13.13 13.36
N GLN A 121 6.76 12.92 13.53
CA GLN A 121 7.78 13.63 12.75
C GLN A 121 7.96 12.96 11.38
N ALA A 122 8.63 13.63 10.44
CA ALA A 122 8.95 13.07 9.12
C ALA A 122 9.75 11.74 9.20
N ASN A 123 10.46 11.50 10.31
CA ASN A 123 11.09 10.22 10.61
C ASN A 123 10.09 9.06 10.70
N ASP A 124 8.82 9.31 11.02
CA ASP A 124 7.79 8.27 11.09
C ASP A 124 7.39 7.76 9.70
N GLN A 125 7.55 8.58 8.65
CA GLN A 125 7.37 8.13 7.27
C GLN A 125 8.50 7.19 6.87
N GLN A 126 9.74 7.51 7.25
CA GLN A 126 10.88 6.61 7.05
C GLN A 126 10.76 5.33 7.90
N LEU A 127 10.27 5.42 9.14
CA LEU A 127 10.02 4.25 9.99
C LEU A 127 8.89 3.38 9.44
N LEU A 128 7.78 3.99 8.99
CA LEU A 128 6.69 3.28 8.33
C LEU A 128 7.18 2.62 7.05
N GLU A 129 7.99 3.32 6.26
CA GLU A 129 8.59 2.79 5.07
C GLU A 129 9.51 1.60 5.35
N LEU A 130 10.40 1.71 6.34
CA LEU A 130 11.25 0.61 6.78
C LEU A 130 10.41 -0.59 7.26
N ALA A 131 9.34 -0.35 8.02
CA ALA A 131 8.44 -1.41 8.47
C ALA A 131 7.69 -2.07 7.31
N LEU A 132 7.26 -1.31 6.30
CA LEU A 132 6.62 -1.86 5.10
C LEU A 132 7.62 -2.64 4.23
N LEU A 133 8.86 -2.15 4.10
CA LEU A 133 9.94 -2.83 3.38
C LEU A 133 10.33 -4.14 4.05
N GLU A 134 10.53 -4.14 5.37
CA GLU A 134 10.82 -5.35 6.15
C GLU A 134 9.71 -6.40 5.98
N ASN A 135 8.45 -5.98 6.16
CA ASN A 135 7.31 -6.87 5.97
C ASN A 135 7.25 -7.48 4.58
N LEU A 136 7.70 -6.74 3.56
CA LEU A 136 7.69 -7.13 2.17
C LEU A 136 8.89 -8.00 1.76
N GLN A 137 9.97 -8.00 2.54
CA GLN A 137 11.15 -8.86 2.35
C GLN A 137 10.98 -10.26 2.95
N ARG A 138 9.82 -10.57 3.54
CA ARG A 138 9.51 -11.91 4.04
C ARG A 138 9.36 -12.90 2.88
N GLU A 139 9.99 -14.07 3.01
CA GLU A 139 10.08 -15.06 1.92
C GLU A 139 8.73 -15.73 1.56
N ASP A 140 7.72 -15.66 2.43
CA ASP A 140 6.47 -16.44 2.30
C ASP A 140 5.22 -15.60 1.93
N LEU A 141 5.39 -14.37 1.41
CA LEU A 141 4.24 -13.51 1.11
C LEU A 141 3.43 -14.00 -0.08
N ASN A 142 2.11 -13.96 0.07
CA ASN A 142 1.21 -14.20 -1.05
C ASN A 142 1.19 -12.99 -2.02
N ALA A 143 0.93 -13.24 -3.30
CA ALA A 143 0.76 -12.19 -4.32
C ALA A 143 -0.26 -11.10 -3.93
N MET A 144 -1.33 -11.45 -3.21
CA MET A 144 -2.31 -10.49 -2.70
C MET A 144 -1.77 -9.61 -1.57
N GLU A 145 -0.90 -10.16 -0.71
CA GLU A 145 -0.25 -9.42 0.37
C GLU A 145 0.79 -8.44 -0.20
N ILE A 146 1.57 -8.88 -1.19
CA ILE A 146 2.51 -8.03 -1.94
C ILE A 146 1.76 -6.86 -2.59
N ALA A 147 0.63 -7.15 -3.27
CA ALA A 147 -0.20 -6.13 -3.89
C ALA A 147 -0.73 -5.12 -2.87
N LEU A 148 -1.19 -5.59 -1.70
CA LEU A 148 -1.66 -4.72 -0.63
C LEU A 148 -0.53 -3.86 -0.07
N SER A 149 0.67 -4.42 0.14
CA SER A 149 1.84 -3.68 0.60
C SER A 149 2.24 -2.58 -0.38
N TYR A 150 2.27 -2.86 -1.69
CA TYR A 150 2.52 -1.83 -2.70
C TYR A 150 1.46 -0.72 -2.67
N LYS A 151 0.18 -1.09 -2.55
CA LYS A 151 -0.90 -0.11 -2.42
C LYS A 151 -0.73 0.75 -1.16
N ARG A 152 -0.36 0.15 -0.02
CA ARG A 152 -0.08 0.88 1.22
C ARG A 152 1.10 1.83 1.08
N MET A 153 2.19 1.43 0.41
CA MET A 153 3.29 2.36 0.11
C MET A 153 2.84 3.54 -0.75
N MET A 154 1.95 3.32 -1.73
CA MET A 154 1.41 4.40 -2.54
C MET A 154 0.46 5.32 -1.74
N ASP A 155 -0.45 4.74 -0.96
CA ASP A 155 -1.50 5.47 -0.26
C ASP A 155 -0.97 6.18 1.02
N GLU A 156 -0.13 5.49 1.80
CA GLU A 156 0.37 5.98 3.10
C GLU A 156 1.66 6.80 2.97
N LEU A 157 2.55 6.45 2.03
CA LEU A 157 3.82 7.17 1.80
C LEU A 157 3.76 8.14 0.60
N ASN A 158 2.61 8.25 -0.08
CA ASN A 158 2.42 9.04 -1.31
C ASN A 158 3.42 8.69 -2.42
N HIS A 159 3.85 7.43 -2.50
CA HIS A 159 4.77 7.01 -3.55
C HIS A 159 4.06 6.77 -4.88
N THR A 160 4.75 7.13 -5.96
CA THR A 160 4.32 6.72 -7.31
C THR A 160 4.68 5.26 -7.57
N GLN A 161 4.07 4.65 -8.60
CA GLN A 161 4.43 3.28 -8.99
C GLN A 161 5.91 3.16 -9.36
N GLU A 162 6.48 4.18 -10.01
CA GLU A 162 7.91 4.27 -10.27
C GLU A 162 8.75 4.24 -8.98
N GLN A 163 8.39 5.05 -7.98
CA GLN A 163 9.15 5.13 -6.72
C GLN A 163 9.08 3.81 -5.93
N VAL A 164 7.91 3.16 -5.91
CA VAL A 164 7.77 1.83 -5.30
C VAL A 164 8.62 0.82 -6.05
N ALA A 165 8.64 0.86 -7.39
CA ALA A 165 9.43 -0.06 -8.20
C ALA A 165 10.94 0.10 -7.95
N GLU A 166 11.42 1.34 -7.89
CA GLU A 166 12.82 1.67 -7.60
C GLU A 166 13.24 1.17 -6.20
N ARG A 167 12.45 1.47 -5.17
CA ARG A 167 12.70 1.01 -3.78
C ARG A 167 12.76 -0.50 -3.66
N MET A 168 12.00 -1.21 -4.49
CA MET A 168 11.87 -2.67 -4.47
C MET A 168 12.85 -3.38 -5.40
N GLY A 169 13.63 -2.64 -6.19
CA GLY A 169 14.49 -3.21 -7.23
C GLY A 169 13.70 -4.03 -8.27
N LYS A 170 12.47 -3.60 -8.59
CA LYS A 170 11.59 -4.26 -9.55
C LYS A 170 11.26 -3.31 -10.69
N GLU A 171 10.74 -3.86 -11.78
CA GLU A 171 10.18 -3.02 -12.83
C GLU A 171 8.84 -2.41 -12.43
N ARG A 172 8.60 -1.19 -12.90
CA ARG A 172 7.30 -0.50 -12.76
C ARG A 172 6.14 -1.38 -13.24
N SER A 173 6.35 -2.10 -14.34
CA SER A 173 5.39 -3.04 -14.94
C SER A 173 4.95 -4.13 -13.94
N THR A 174 5.88 -4.60 -13.11
CA THR A 174 5.64 -5.63 -12.10
C THR A 174 4.77 -5.08 -10.97
N VAL A 175 5.13 -3.92 -10.41
CA VAL A 175 4.37 -3.25 -9.36
C VAL A 175 2.94 -2.96 -9.84
N ALA A 176 2.78 -2.44 -11.05
CA ALA A 176 1.47 -2.20 -11.65
C ALA A 176 0.62 -3.47 -11.78
N ASN A 177 1.22 -4.60 -12.20
CA ASN A 177 0.52 -5.87 -12.32
C ASN A 177 0.00 -6.39 -10.97
N TYR A 178 0.80 -6.28 -9.90
CA TYR A 178 0.36 -6.65 -8.55
C TYR A 178 -0.81 -5.78 -8.09
N ILE A 179 -0.71 -4.45 -8.22
CA ILE A 179 -1.77 -3.53 -7.80
C ILE A 179 -3.09 -3.81 -8.55
N ARG A 180 -3.01 -4.21 -9.83
CA ARG A 180 -4.20 -4.57 -10.61
C ARG A 180 -4.94 -5.79 -10.06
N LEU A 181 -4.29 -6.69 -9.32
CA LEU A 181 -4.95 -7.83 -8.66
C LEU A 181 -6.02 -7.38 -7.66
N LEU A 182 -5.81 -6.23 -7.01
CA LEU A 182 -6.77 -5.65 -6.06
C LEU A 182 -8.06 -5.16 -6.73
N LYS A 183 -8.11 -5.09 -8.07
CA LYS A 183 -9.32 -4.72 -8.84
C LYS A 183 -10.19 -5.93 -9.17
N LEU A 184 -9.69 -7.15 -8.96
CA LEU A 184 -10.47 -8.36 -9.22
C LEU A 184 -11.63 -8.50 -8.23
N PRO A 185 -12.69 -9.23 -8.59
CA PRO A 185 -13.77 -9.60 -7.67
C PRO A 185 -13.24 -10.35 -6.43
N PRO A 186 -13.90 -10.19 -5.25
CA PRO A 186 -13.47 -10.80 -4.00
C PRO A 186 -13.23 -12.31 -4.09
N ASP A 187 -14.11 -13.04 -4.79
CA ASP A 187 -14.00 -14.50 -4.97
C ASP A 187 -12.68 -14.91 -5.64
N ILE A 188 -12.26 -14.14 -6.66
CA ILE A 188 -11.02 -14.38 -7.40
C ILE A 188 -9.82 -13.99 -6.54
N GLN A 189 -9.91 -12.87 -5.79
CA GLN A 189 -8.85 -12.47 -4.87
C GLN A 189 -8.59 -13.53 -3.78
N VAL A 190 -9.66 -14.12 -3.23
CA VAL A 190 -9.54 -15.19 -2.23
C VAL A 190 -8.85 -16.42 -2.82
N ALA A 191 -9.19 -16.80 -4.05
CA ALA A 191 -8.57 -17.94 -4.73
C ALA A 191 -7.08 -17.71 -5.06
N VAL A 192 -6.67 -16.47 -5.36
CA VAL A 192 -5.25 -16.12 -5.50
C VAL A 192 -4.55 -16.19 -4.16
N ARG A 193 -5.20 -15.74 -3.09
CA ARG A 193 -4.66 -15.79 -1.73
C ARG A 193 -4.49 -17.23 -1.20
N SER A 194 -5.37 -18.15 -1.56
CA SER A 194 -5.26 -19.56 -1.18
C SER A 194 -4.32 -20.37 -2.07
N ASN A 195 -3.64 -19.74 -3.05
CA ASN A 195 -2.85 -20.39 -4.09
C ASN A 195 -3.64 -21.39 -4.97
N GLU A 196 -4.98 -21.39 -4.92
CA GLU A 196 -5.83 -22.14 -5.87
C GLU A 196 -5.70 -21.57 -7.29
N LEU A 197 -5.48 -20.25 -7.39
CA LEU A 197 -5.33 -19.55 -8.65
C LEU A 197 -3.97 -18.87 -8.73
N SER A 198 -3.13 -19.26 -9.69
CA SER A 198 -1.82 -18.61 -9.86
C SER A 198 -1.94 -17.16 -10.36
N MET A 199 -0.90 -16.36 -10.11
CA MET A 199 -0.84 -14.96 -10.54
C MET A 199 -1.00 -14.80 -12.07
N GLY A 200 -0.52 -15.77 -12.86
CA GLY A 200 -0.70 -15.78 -14.32
C GLY A 200 -2.17 -15.87 -14.74
N HIS A 201 -2.95 -16.73 -14.08
CA HIS A 201 -4.40 -16.82 -14.32
C HIS A 201 -5.11 -15.53 -13.92
N ALA A 202 -4.78 -15.00 -12.74
CA ALA A 202 -5.36 -13.74 -12.26
C ALA A 202 -5.09 -12.59 -13.25
N ARG A 203 -3.88 -12.52 -13.82
CA ARG A 203 -3.52 -11.52 -14.84
C ARG A 203 -4.34 -11.66 -16.12
N ALA A 204 -4.62 -12.88 -16.57
CA ALA A 204 -5.48 -13.10 -17.72
C ALA A 204 -6.93 -12.64 -17.47
N LEU A 205 -7.45 -12.89 -16.27
CA LEU A 205 -8.80 -12.48 -15.85
C LEU A 205 -8.95 -10.96 -15.70
N ILE A 206 -7.93 -10.26 -15.21
CA ILE A 206 -7.95 -8.79 -15.06
C ILE A 206 -8.21 -8.07 -16.39
N ASN A 207 -7.75 -8.64 -17.52
CA ASN A 207 -7.93 -8.03 -18.83
C ASN A 207 -9.37 -8.15 -19.38
N VAL A 208 -10.27 -8.80 -18.64
CA VAL A 208 -11.66 -8.96 -19.02
C VAL A 208 -12.49 -7.83 -18.43
N ASP A 209 -13.24 -7.11 -19.26
CA ASP A 209 -13.85 -5.82 -18.88
C ASP A 209 -15.07 -5.95 -17.95
N THR A 210 -15.69 -7.12 -17.89
CA THR A 210 -16.96 -7.34 -17.18
C THR A 210 -16.81 -8.36 -16.06
N VAL A 211 -17.29 -8.00 -14.87
CA VAL A 211 -17.21 -8.82 -13.66
C VAL A 211 -17.89 -10.18 -13.86
N ASP A 212 -19.05 -10.22 -14.51
CA ASP A 212 -19.77 -11.48 -14.76
C ASP A 212 -18.96 -12.44 -15.64
N LYS A 213 -18.28 -11.92 -16.68
CA LYS A 213 -17.40 -12.74 -17.51
C LYS A 213 -16.17 -13.20 -16.75
N GLN A 214 -15.59 -12.36 -15.87
CA GLN A 214 -14.48 -12.75 -15.00
C GLN A 214 -14.86 -13.92 -14.07
N LEU A 215 -16.04 -13.86 -13.45
CA LEU A 215 -16.54 -14.92 -12.56
C LEU A 215 -16.89 -16.19 -13.33
N TYR A 216 -17.49 -16.07 -14.52
CA TYR A 216 -17.74 -17.21 -15.41
C TYR A 216 -16.42 -17.92 -15.78
N LEU A 217 -15.43 -17.14 -16.22
CA LEU A 217 -14.11 -17.63 -16.56
C LEU A 217 -13.40 -18.29 -15.38
N PHE A 218 -13.48 -17.68 -14.20
CA PHE A 218 -12.92 -18.24 -12.99
C PHE A 218 -13.50 -19.63 -12.66
N ARG A 219 -14.83 -19.78 -12.76
CA ARG A 219 -15.49 -21.10 -12.58
C ARG A 219 -15.03 -22.12 -13.62
N GLU A 220 -14.91 -21.71 -14.88
CA GLU A 220 -14.41 -22.57 -15.96
C GLU A 220 -12.96 -23.03 -15.71
N ILE A 221 -12.08 -22.14 -15.27
CA ILE A 221 -10.69 -22.46 -14.91
C ILE A 221 -10.66 -23.51 -13.79
N LYS A 222 -11.47 -23.31 -12.75
CA LYS A 222 -11.53 -24.22 -11.59
C LYS A 222 -12.11 -25.60 -11.97
N ASN A 223 -13.18 -25.63 -12.76
CA ASN A 223 -13.85 -26.87 -13.15
C ASN A 223 -13.00 -27.71 -14.12
N LYS A 224 -12.26 -27.07 -15.04
CA LYS A 224 -11.49 -27.75 -16.09
C LYS A 224 -9.99 -27.83 -15.78
N ALA A 225 -9.57 -27.36 -14.60
CA ALA A 225 -8.16 -27.27 -14.19
C ALA A 225 -7.26 -26.70 -15.30
N LEU A 226 -7.69 -25.58 -15.88
CA LEU A 226 -7.01 -24.99 -17.03
C LEU A 226 -5.62 -24.48 -16.64
N SER A 227 -4.67 -24.61 -17.57
CA SER A 227 -3.37 -23.94 -17.48
C SER A 227 -3.47 -22.44 -17.81
N VAL A 228 -2.45 -21.68 -17.44
CA VAL A 228 -2.37 -20.23 -17.72
C VAL A 228 -2.52 -19.95 -19.22
N ARG A 229 -1.83 -20.74 -20.07
CA ARG A 229 -1.90 -20.59 -21.54
C ARG A 229 -3.31 -20.87 -22.07
N GLN A 230 -3.94 -21.94 -21.60
CA GLN A 230 -5.32 -22.27 -21.99
C GLN A 230 -6.31 -21.17 -21.55
N THR A 231 -6.06 -20.58 -20.39
CA THR A 231 -6.86 -19.46 -19.86
C THR A 231 -6.71 -18.22 -20.73
N GLU A 232 -5.48 -17.85 -21.10
CA GLU A 232 -5.21 -16.73 -22.02
C GLU A 232 -5.87 -16.96 -23.39
N GLU A 233 -5.82 -18.18 -23.92
CA GLU A 233 -6.51 -18.54 -25.16
C GLU A 233 -8.03 -18.44 -25.04
N LEU A 234 -8.60 -18.88 -23.93
CA LEU A 234 -10.03 -18.86 -23.70
C LEU A 234 -10.55 -17.41 -23.57
N VAL A 235 -9.81 -16.56 -22.86
CA VAL A 235 -10.04 -15.11 -22.84
C VAL A 235 -9.97 -14.55 -24.26
N ARG A 236 -8.93 -14.87 -25.04
CA ARG A 236 -8.77 -14.38 -26.42
C ARG A 236 -9.92 -14.83 -27.34
N LYS A 237 -10.43 -16.06 -27.17
CA LYS A 237 -11.57 -16.58 -27.94
C LYS A 237 -12.85 -15.79 -27.65
N LEU A 238 -13.14 -15.50 -26.38
CA LEU A 238 -14.30 -14.68 -26.00
C LEU A 238 -14.31 -13.29 -26.67
N TYR A 239 -13.14 -12.69 -26.86
CA TYR A 239 -13.01 -11.39 -27.54
C TYR A 239 -13.01 -11.50 -29.06
N LYS A 240 -12.47 -12.58 -29.66
CA LYS A 240 -12.52 -12.80 -31.11
C LYS A 240 -13.92 -13.07 -31.63
N THR A 241 -14.80 -13.65 -30.84
CA THR A 241 -16.20 -13.89 -31.26
C THR A 241 -17.04 -12.59 -31.25
N GLN A 242 -16.50 -11.47 -30.74
CA GLN A 242 -17.16 -10.16 -30.69
C GLN A 242 -16.68 -9.15 -31.75
N THR A 243 -16.04 -9.58 -32.84
CA THR A 243 -15.85 -8.69 -34.01
C THR A 243 -17.22 -8.39 -34.65
N PRO A 244 -17.53 -7.13 -35.01
CA PRO A 244 -18.84 -6.77 -35.51
C PRO A 244 -19.10 -7.49 -36.83
N VAL A 245 -20.28 -8.09 -36.93
CA VAL A 245 -20.82 -8.54 -38.22
C VAL A 245 -20.78 -7.33 -39.14
N LYS A 246 -19.96 -7.39 -40.19
CA LYS A 246 -20.03 -6.43 -41.30
C LYS A 246 -21.46 -6.48 -41.82
N ASP A 247 -22.21 -5.41 -41.62
CA ASP A 247 -23.45 -5.14 -42.35
C ASP A 247 -23.12 -5.06 -43.85
N SER A 248 -23.17 -6.20 -44.51
CA SER A 248 -23.24 -6.30 -45.97
C SER A 248 -24.54 -6.97 -46.34
N VAL A 249 -25.66 -6.35 -45.96
CA VAL A 249 -26.92 -6.55 -46.65
C VAL A 249 -27.26 -5.24 -47.32
N LYS A 250 -26.88 -5.11 -48.60
CA LYS A 250 -27.48 -4.09 -49.47
C LYS A 250 -28.99 -4.30 -49.43
N PRO A 251 -29.82 -3.28 -49.19
CA PRO A 251 -31.26 -3.43 -49.30
C PRO A 251 -31.60 -3.49 -50.79
N THR A 252 -31.63 -4.69 -51.37
CA THR A 252 -32.37 -4.91 -52.61
C THR A 252 -33.84 -4.78 -52.29
N LEU A 253 -34.40 -3.60 -52.60
CA LEU A 253 -35.83 -3.36 -52.55
C LEU A 253 -36.56 -4.40 -53.42
N PRO A 254 -37.69 -4.97 -52.96
CA PRO A 254 -38.53 -5.86 -53.75
C PRO A 254 -38.98 -5.21 -55.07
N PRO A 255 -39.20 -6.00 -56.14
CA PRO A 255 -39.50 -5.50 -57.50
C PRO A 255 -40.83 -4.72 -57.64
N ALA A 256 -41.59 -4.54 -56.56
CA ALA A 256 -42.87 -3.83 -56.55
C ALA A 256 -42.75 -2.28 -56.66
N PHE A 257 -41.56 -1.71 -56.47
CA PHE A 257 -41.37 -0.24 -56.49
C PHE A 257 -40.57 0.30 -57.70
N LYS A 258 -40.42 -0.50 -58.77
CA LYS A 258 -39.62 -0.08 -59.94
C LYS A 258 -40.42 0.50 -61.12
N LYS A 259 -41.69 0.82 -60.94
CA LYS A 259 -42.49 1.56 -61.93
C LYS A 259 -43.50 2.46 -61.24
N ILE A 260 -43.21 3.75 -61.21
CA ILE A 260 -44.08 4.83 -61.71
C ILE A 260 -43.11 5.96 -62.11
N GLU A 261 -43.36 6.52 -63.29
CA GLU A 261 -42.63 7.62 -63.96
C GLU A 261 -42.58 8.91 -63.15
#